data_AF-A0A951K6P5-F1
#
_entry.id   AF-A0A951K6P5-F1
#
_cell.length_a   1.000
_cell.length_b   1.000
_cell.length_c   1.000
_cell.angle_alpha   90.00
_cell.angle_beta   90.00
_cell.angle_gamma   90.00
#
_symmetry.space_group_name_H-M   'P 1'
#
loop_
_entity.id
_entity.type
_entity.pdbx_description
1 polymer ?
#
loop_
_entity_poly.entity_id
_entity_poly.type
_entity_poly.pdbx_seq_one_letter_code
_entity_poly.pdbx_strand_id
1 'polypeptide(L)'
;MDDSVDTYSVREFPRIRRAYIDVLEQGRRRHLIHGLVEVDVTAARRVLRDRAAEVRPLSFTGFVVACVAAAVAEQPMLHAYRSGRRRLVLFDDVDVNTEVEETRPYGTRIAASRIIRGANRKTVEEISAEIRDAQRGGDVDRRR
;
A
#
# COMPACT_ATOMS: atom_id res chain seq x y z
N MET A 1 23.99 -39.23 -32.69
CA MET A 1 24.28 -38.97 -31.28
C MET A 1 24.25 -37.46 -31.15
N ASP A 2 23.14 -36.92 -30.68
CA ASP A 2 22.98 -35.49 -30.39
C ASP A 2 22.50 -35.40 -28.94
N ASP A 3 23.46 -35.32 -28.02
CA ASP A 3 23.22 -35.14 -26.60
C ASP A 3 23.13 -33.64 -26.30
N SER A 4 21.95 -33.05 -26.52
CA SER A 4 21.66 -31.70 -26.06
C SER A 4 21.45 -31.72 -24.54
N VAL A 5 22.47 -31.31 -23.77
CA VAL A 5 22.35 -31.13 -22.32
C VAL A 5 21.55 -29.86 -22.06
N ASP A 6 20.25 -30.00 -21.82
CA ASP A 6 19.41 -28.88 -21.40
C ASP A 6 19.90 -28.32 -20.06
N THR A 7 20.46 -27.11 -20.09
CA THR A 7 21.02 -26.42 -18.92
C THR A 7 19.96 -25.59 -18.20
N TYR A 8 18.87 -26.22 -17.75
CA TYR A 8 17.83 -25.53 -16.98
C TYR A 8 17.18 -26.40 -15.90
N SER A 9 16.63 -25.75 -14.87
CA SER A 9 15.84 -26.40 -13.83
C SER A 9 14.43 -25.82 -13.76
N VAL A 10 13.43 -26.70 -13.75
CA VAL A 10 12.02 -26.31 -13.59
C VAL A 10 11.64 -26.39 -12.12
N ARG A 11 10.92 -25.39 -11.62
CA ARG A 11 10.36 -25.35 -10.26
C ARG A 11 8.87 -25.08 -10.34
N GLU A 12 8.12 -25.56 -9.35
CA GLU A 12 6.68 -25.30 -9.30
C GLU A 12 6.43 -23.79 -9.12
N PHE A 13 5.48 -23.26 -9.90
CA PHE A 13 5.04 -21.89 -9.73
C PHE A 13 4.23 -21.74 -8.42
N PRO A 14 4.68 -20.91 -7.46
CA PRO A 14 4.07 -20.81 -6.14
C PRO A 14 2.58 -20.46 -6.22
N ARG A 15 1.74 -21.15 -5.44
CA ARG A 15 0.29 -20.94 -5.41
C ARG A 15 -0.10 -19.48 -5.16
N ILE A 16 0.60 -18.79 -4.26
CA ILE A 16 0.35 -17.37 -3.96
C ILE A 16 0.50 -16.49 -5.20
N ARG A 17 1.44 -16.81 -6.12
CA ARG A 17 1.63 -16.04 -7.35
C ARG A 17 0.50 -16.24 -8.35
N ARG A 18 -0.21 -17.37 -8.32
CA ARG A 18 -1.41 -17.58 -9.16
C ARG A 18 -2.51 -16.58 -8.79
N ALA A 19 -2.73 -16.35 -7.49
CA ALA A 19 -3.67 -15.34 -7.02
C ALA A 19 -3.29 -13.91 -7.46
N TYR A 20 -1.98 -13.58 -7.46
CA TYR A 20 -1.51 -12.29 -7.99
C TYR A 20 -1.79 -12.13 -9.48
N ILE A 21 -1.63 -13.19 -10.29
CA ILE A 21 -1.95 -13.15 -11.72
C ILE A 21 -3.43 -12.77 -11.91
N ASP A 22 -4.33 -13.39 -11.15
CA ASP A 22 -5.76 -13.09 -11.25
C ASP A 22 -6.08 -11.64 -10.89
N VAL A 23 -5.46 -11.10 -9.83
CA VAL A 23 -5.59 -9.69 -9.43
C VAL A 23 -5.09 -8.75 -10.53
N LEU A 24 -3.92 -9.03 -11.11
CA LEU A 24 -3.36 -8.22 -12.19
C LEU A 24 -4.23 -8.26 -13.44
N GLU A 25 -4.77 -9.44 -13.79
CA GLU A 25 -5.69 -9.60 -14.92
C GLU A 25 -6.98 -8.80 -14.73
N GLN A 26 -7.55 -8.77 -13.51
CA GLN A 26 -8.68 -7.87 -13.23
C GLN A 26 -8.28 -6.39 -13.27
N GLY A 27 -7.07 -6.05 -12.81
CA GLY A 27 -6.52 -4.71 -12.89
C GLY A 27 -6.45 -4.18 -14.31
N ARG A 28 -6.04 -5.02 -15.27
CA ARG A 28 -5.94 -4.68 -16.71
C ARG A 28 -7.28 -4.31 -17.35
N ARG A 29 -8.40 -4.75 -16.78
CA ARG A 29 -9.75 -4.46 -17.29
C ARG A 29 -10.25 -3.07 -16.87
N ARG A 30 -9.55 -2.37 -15.98
CA ARG A 30 -9.92 -1.02 -15.55
C ARG A 30 -9.50 0.01 -16.60
N HIS A 31 -10.41 0.91 -16.95
CA HIS A 31 -10.10 2.08 -17.77
C HIS A 31 -9.39 3.12 -16.92
N LEU A 32 -8.06 3.00 -16.81
CA LEU A 32 -7.23 3.89 -16.00
C LEU A 32 -6.85 5.14 -16.81
N ILE A 33 -7.10 6.30 -16.22
CA ILE A 33 -6.56 7.59 -16.67
C ILE A 33 -5.37 7.91 -15.78
N HIS A 34 -4.21 8.19 -16.38
CA HIS A 34 -3.00 8.52 -15.66
C HIS A 34 -2.88 10.04 -15.49
N GLY A 35 -2.88 10.51 -14.24
CA GLY A 35 -2.58 11.90 -13.90
C GLY A 35 -1.21 11.97 -13.25
N LEU A 36 -0.31 12.76 -13.83
CA LEU A 36 0.99 13.07 -13.23
C LEU A 36 0.91 14.46 -12.61
N VAL A 37 1.41 14.60 -11.38
CA VAL A 37 1.46 15.86 -10.65
C VAL A 37 2.83 16.04 -10.01
N GLU A 38 3.26 17.29 -9.91
CA GLU A 38 4.44 17.67 -9.15
C GLU A 38 4.00 18.52 -7.95
N VAL A 39 4.57 18.24 -6.78
CA VAL A 39 4.24 18.93 -5.53
C VAL A 39 5.53 19.25 -4.80
N ASP A 40 5.71 20.51 -4.42
CA ASP A 40 6.82 20.91 -3.55
C ASP A 40 6.57 20.41 -2.11
N VAL A 41 7.45 19.52 -1.65
CA VAL A 41 7.40 18.91 -0.32
C VAL A 41 8.49 19.44 0.62
N THR A 42 9.17 20.54 0.26
CA THR A 42 10.33 21.06 1.00
C THR A 42 9.99 21.37 2.45
N ALA A 43 8.88 22.07 2.70
CA ALA A 43 8.43 22.40 4.05
C ALA A 43 8.07 21.13 4.85
N ALA A 44 7.30 20.22 4.26
CA ALA A 44 6.93 18.96 4.89
C ALA A 44 8.17 18.13 5.28
N ARG A 45 9.14 18.01 4.36
CA ARG A 45 10.41 17.30 4.61
C ARG A 45 11.29 17.98 5.66
N ARG A 46 11.18 19.30 5.84
CA ARG A 46 11.87 20.00 6.94
C ARG A 46 11.24 19.61 8.28
N VAL A 47 9.92 19.74 8.42
CA VAL A 47 9.18 19.38 9.64
C VAL A 47 9.44 17.92 10.04
N LEU A 48 9.38 16.99 9.09
CA LEU A 48 9.64 15.57 9.36
C LEU A 48 11.08 15.30 9.81
N ARG A 49 12.06 16.05 9.30
CA ARG A 49 13.47 15.95 9.73
C ARG A 49 13.70 16.53 11.11
N ASP A 50 13.05 17.65 11.43
CA ASP A 50 13.17 18.29 12.75
C ASP A 50 12.63 17.35 13.86
N ARG A 51 11.67 16.49 13.52
CA ARG A 51 11.13 15.44 14.40
C ARG A 51 11.84 14.08 14.29
N ALA A 52 12.91 13.97 13.50
CA ALA A 52 13.55 12.67 13.27
C ALA A 52 14.29 12.12 14.50
N ALA A 53 14.65 12.98 15.46
CA ALA A 53 15.30 12.58 16.71
C ALA A 53 14.31 12.10 17.80
N GLU A 54 13.00 12.20 17.56
CA GLU A 54 12.00 11.72 18.50
C GLU A 54 11.99 10.19 18.60
N VAL A 55 11.51 9.65 19.72
CA VAL A 55 11.43 8.20 19.98
C VAL A 55 10.64 7.46 18.88
N ARG A 56 9.67 8.14 18.26
CA ARG A 56 8.91 7.63 17.11
C ARG A 56 8.98 8.61 15.94
N PRO A 57 10.01 8.49 15.08
CA PRO A 57 10.16 9.36 13.92
C PRO A 57 8.98 9.20 12.95
N LEU A 58 8.46 10.33 12.48
CA LEU A 58 7.40 10.35 11.48
C LEU A 58 7.86 9.74 10.15
N SER A 59 6.95 9.07 9.46
CA SER A 59 7.17 8.50 8.14
C SER A 59 6.75 9.49 7.06
N PHE A 60 7.62 9.74 6.07
CA PHE A 60 7.22 10.51 4.90
C PHE A 60 6.06 9.85 4.14
N THR A 61 6.08 8.52 4.02
CA THR A 61 4.94 7.77 3.46
C THR A 61 3.68 7.95 4.32
N GLY A 62 3.83 7.95 5.65
CA GLY A 62 2.69 8.19 6.55
C GLY A 62 2.08 9.59 6.38
N PHE A 63 2.92 10.61 6.19
CA PHE A 63 2.47 11.96 5.83
C PHE A 63 1.72 11.97 4.50
N VAL A 64 2.25 11.33 3.45
CA VAL A 64 1.58 11.24 2.14
C VAL A 64 0.23 10.53 2.26
N VAL A 65 0.15 9.42 3.00
CA VAL A 65 -1.10 8.69 3.26
C VAL A 65 -2.13 9.58 3.95
N ALA A 66 -1.72 10.37 4.96
CA ALA A 66 -2.60 11.32 5.64
C ALA A 66 -3.14 12.39 4.67
N CYS A 67 -2.29 12.95 3.81
CA CYS A 67 -2.70 13.92 2.79
C CYS A 67 -3.70 13.34 1.80
N VAL A 68 -3.44 12.12 1.29
CA VAL A 68 -4.34 11.43 0.37
C VAL A 68 -5.68 11.15 1.05
N ALA A 69 -5.66 10.67 2.30
CA ALA A 69 -6.87 10.35 3.04
C ALA A 69 -7.72 11.59 3.32
N ALA A 70 -7.10 12.72 3.67
CA ALA A 70 -7.79 14.00 3.85
C ALA A 70 -8.42 14.47 2.53
N ALA A 71 -7.67 14.46 1.42
CA ALA A 71 -8.18 14.89 0.11
C ALA A 71 -9.33 14.01 -0.39
N VAL A 72 -9.28 12.69 -0.17
CA VAL A 72 -10.38 11.78 -0.53
C VAL A 72 -11.60 11.98 0.37
N ALA A 73 -11.40 12.28 1.66
CA ALA A 73 -12.51 12.57 2.57
C ALA A 73 -13.31 13.83 2.17
N GLU A 74 -12.64 14.81 1.57
CA GLU A 74 -13.30 16.01 0.99
C GLU A 74 -14.11 15.70 -0.28
N GLN A 75 -13.78 14.62 -0.99
CA GLN A 75 -14.49 14.18 -2.19
C GLN A 75 -14.73 12.65 -2.19
N PRO A 76 -15.75 12.16 -1.46
CA PRO A 76 -16.01 10.71 -1.31
C PRO A 76 -16.27 9.97 -2.62
N MET A 77 -16.63 10.69 -3.69
CA MET A 77 -16.80 10.10 -5.03
C MET A 77 -15.50 9.46 -5.57
N LEU A 78 -14.32 9.92 -5.13
CA LEU A 78 -13.03 9.40 -5.61
C LEU A 78 -12.78 7.95 -5.21
N HIS A 79 -13.38 7.47 -4.12
CA HIS A 79 -13.25 6.09 -3.66
C HIS A 79 -14.57 5.31 -3.64
N ALA A 80 -15.60 5.82 -4.32
CA ALA A 80 -16.89 5.16 -4.39
C ALA A 80 -16.82 3.87 -5.21
N TYR A 81 -17.53 2.84 -4.76
CA TYR A 81 -17.61 1.56 -5.48
C TYR A 81 -18.91 1.42 -6.23
N ARG A 82 -18.83 0.91 -7.45
CA ARG A 82 -20.02 0.60 -8.24
C ARG A 82 -20.71 -0.66 -7.70
N SER A 83 -21.99 -0.54 -7.37
CA SER A 83 -22.85 -1.67 -7.00
C SER A 83 -23.89 -1.91 -8.09
N GLY A 84 -23.70 -2.99 -8.86
CA GLY A 84 -24.51 -3.29 -10.03
C GLY A 84 -24.42 -2.21 -11.11
N ARG A 85 -25.50 -1.98 -11.86
CA ARG A 85 -25.46 -1.08 -13.01
C ARG A 85 -25.74 0.39 -12.68
N ARG A 86 -26.47 0.68 -11.59
CA ARG A 86 -27.10 1.99 -11.33
C ARG A 86 -26.88 2.53 -9.90
N ARG A 87 -25.99 1.94 -9.11
CA ARG A 87 -25.72 2.40 -7.74
C ARG A 87 -24.24 2.59 -7.51
N LEU A 88 -23.92 3.58 -6.68
CA LEU A 88 -22.60 3.79 -6.09
C LEU A 88 -22.73 3.60 -4.59
N VAL A 89 -21.70 3.01 -3.98
CA VAL A 89 -21.54 2.89 -2.54
C VAL A 89 -20.43 3.85 -2.15
N LEU A 90 -20.76 4.79 -1.28
CA LEU A 90 -19.83 5.75 -0.70
C LEU A 90 -19.48 5.30 0.71
N PHE A 91 -18.26 5.60 1.11
CA PHE A 91 -17.72 5.25 2.42
C PHE A 91 -17.25 6.52 3.12
N ASP A 92 -17.59 6.66 4.41
CA ASP A 92 -17.13 7.78 5.24
C ASP A 92 -15.67 7.60 5.68
N ASP A 93 -15.24 6.34 5.79
CA ASP A 93 -13.88 5.97 6.15
C ASP A 93 -13.06 5.78 4.87
N VAL A 94 -11.85 6.35 4.89
CA VAL A 94 -10.87 6.21 3.80
C VAL A 94 -9.83 5.19 4.21
N ASP A 95 -9.90 4.01 3.63
CA ASP A 95 -8.89 2.96 3.78
C ASP A 95 -7.83 3.11 2.68
N VAL A 96 -6.56 3.22 3.06
CA VAL A 96 -5.45 3.43 2.11
C VAL A 96 -4.57 2.18 2.05
N ASN A 97 -4.55 1.49 0.90
CA ASN A 97 -3.56 0.44 0.65
C ASN A 97 -2.18 1.06 0.42
N THR A 98 -1.23 0.63 1.24
CA THR A 98 0.15 1.14 1.27
C THR A 98 1.11 -0.03 1.13
N GLU A 99 1.95 -0.01 0.11
CA GLU A 99 3.02 -0.99 -0.03
C GLU A 99 4.16 -0.64 0.91
N VAL A 100 4.55 -1.58 1.76
CA VAL A 100 5.66 -1.44 2.70
C VAL A 100 6.63 -2.59 2.52
N GLU A 101 7.92 -2.31 2.67
CA GLU A 101 8.93 -3.37 2.72
C GLU A 101 8.91 -4.03 4.10
N GLU A 102 8.48 -5.28 4.15
CA GLU A 102 8.43 -6.09 5.37
C GLU A 102 9.66 -6.98 5.46
N THR A 103 10.29 -7.02 6.65
CA THR A 103 11.37 -7.96 6.94
C THR A 103 10.80 -9.26 7.52
N ARG A 104 10.93 -10.35 6.76
CA ARG A 104 10.56 -11.71 7.16
C ARG A 104 11.71 -12.41 7.90
N PRO A 105 11.45 -13.57 8.55
CA PRO A 105 12.51 -14.39 9.12
C PRO A 105 13.65 -14.65 8.12
N TYR A 106 14.87 -14.78 8.63
CA TYR A 106 16.09 -14.97 7.83
C TYR A 106 16.47 -13.76 6.95
N GLY A 107 15.95 -12.56 7.25
CA GLY A 107 16.36 -11.31 6.59
C GLY A 107 15.77 -11.10 5.20
N THR A 108 14.81 -11.91 4.78
CA THR A 108 14.14 -11.76 3.49
C THR A 108 13.24 -10.53 3.52
N ARG A 109 13.46 -9.58 2.60
CA ARG A 109 12.61 -8.38 2.46
C ARG A 109 11.60 -8.59 1.35
N ILE A 110 10.32 -8.34 1.64
CA ILE A 110 9.25 -8.47 0.65
C ILE A 110 8.41 -7.19 0.62
N ALA A 111 7.89 -6.83 -0.55
CA ALA A 111 6.83 -5.85 -0.64
C ALA A 111 5.54 -6.48 -0.10
N ALA A 112 5.01 -5.89 0.96
CA ALA A 112 3.77 -6.30 1.59
C ALA A 112 2.75 -5.17 1.50
N SER A 113 1.58 -5.52 1.00
CA SER A 113 0.40 -4.65 1.00
C SER A 113 -0.12 -4.50 2.44
N ARG A 114 -0.31 -3.26 2.88
CA ARG A 114 -0.87 -2.92 4.20
C ARG A 114 -1.97 -1.89 4.06
N ILE A 115 -3.14 -2.22 4.60
CA ILE A 115 -4.30 -1.33 4.58
C ILE A 115 -4.32 -0.51 5.86
N ILE A 116 -4.07 0.80 5.74
CA ILE A 116 -4.26 1.76 6.82
C ILE A 116 -5.74 2.10 6.87
N ARG A 117 -6.47 1.48 7.80
CA ARG A 117 -7.93 1.63 7.90
C ARG A 117 -8.33 2.96 8.50
N GLY A 118 -9.37 3.62 7.96
CA GLY A 118 -9.87 4.90 8.47
C GLY A 118 -8.78 5.97 8.56
N ALA A 119 -7.90 6.04 7.56
CA ALA A 119 -6.73 6.92 7.54
C ALA A 119 -7.13 8.41 7.65
N ASN A 120 -8.32 8.79 7.19
CA ASN A 120 -8.87 10.13 7.32
C ASN A 120 -9.21 10.53 8.77
N ARG A 121 -9.21 9.57 9.70
CA ARG A 121 -9.45 9.80 11.13
C ARG A 121 -8.19 9.69 11.98
N LYS A 122 -7.03 9.48 11.35
CA LYS A 122 -5.75 9.27 12.03
C LYS A 122 -4.82 10.46 11.84
N THR A 123 -4.01 10.67 12.86
CA THR A 123 -2.87 11.58 12.82
C THR A 123 -1.71 10.98 12.00
N VAL A 124 -0.78 11.83 11.57
CA VAL A 124 0.44 11.38 10.86
C VAL A 124 1.27 10.47 11.76
N GLU A 125 1.28 10.74 13.07
CA GLU A 125 1.92 9.94 14.11
C GLU A 125 1.36 8.51 14.16
N GLU A 126 0.03 8.35 14.20
CA GLU A 126 -0.64 7.04 14.24
C GLU A 126 -0.39 6.24 12.95
N ILE A 127 -0.52 6.89 11.79
CA ILE A 127 -0.25 6.25 10.49
C ILE A 127 1.23 5.85 10.41
N SER A 128 2.14 6.71 10.87
CA SER A 128 3.57 6.41 10.90
C SER A 128 3.87 5.20 11.79
N ALA A 129 3.24 5.10 12.96
CA ALA A 129 3.39 3.95 13.84
C ALA A 129 2.91 2.65 13.15
N GLU A 130 1.75 2.65 12.51
CA GLU A 130 1.23 1.47 11.79
C GLU A 130 2.16 1.02 10.66
N ILE A 131 2.71 1.97 9.89
CA ILE A 131 3.69 1.65 8.84
C ILE A 131 4.95 1.02 9.44
N ARG A 132 5.47 1.57 10.56
CA ARG A 132 6.67 1.04 11.22
C ARG A 132 6.44 -0.35 11.82
N ASP A 133 5.29 -0.59 12.40
CA ASP A 133 4.91 -1.88 12.96
C ASP A 133 4.77 -2.93 11.84
N ALA A 134 4.20 -2.54 10.71
CA ALA A 134 4.11 -3.41 9.55
C ALA A 134 5.49 -3.79 8.98
N GLN A 135 6.46 -2.86 8.92
CA GLN A 135 7.81 -3.12 8.45
C GLN A 135 8.55 -4.18 9.29
N ARG A 136 8.24 -4.25 10.59
CA ARG A 136 8.83 -5.21 11.54
C ARG A 136 8.25 -6.63 11.42
N GLY A 137 7.33 -6.86 10.49
CA GLY A 137 6.65 -8.14 10.32
C GLY A 137 5.55 -8.39 11.35
N GLY A 138 4.95 -7.32 11.89
CA GLY A 138 3.76 -7.42 12.71
C GLY A 138 2.65 -8.17 11.97
N ASP A 139 2.18 -9.27 12.56
CA ASP A 139 1.13 -10.14 12.03
C ASP A 139 -0.24 -9.52 12.30
N VAL A 140 -1.02 -9.29 11.24
CA VAL A 140 -2.34 -8.65 11.36
C VAL A 140 -3.35 -9.29 10.40
N ASP A 141 -3.65 -10.57 10.62
CA ASP A 141 -4.94 -11.18 10.23
C ASP A 141 -5.90 -11.31 11.43
N ARG A 142 -5.76 -10.43 12.44
CA ARG A 142 -6.48 -10.56 13.73
C ARG A 142 -7.82 -9.83 13.85
N ARG A 143 -8.39 -9.29 12.79
CA ARG A 143 -9.73 -8.69 12.85
C ARG A 143 -10.55 -9.04 11.61
N ARG A 144 -11.13 -10.24 11.64
CA ARG A 144 -12.40 -10.56 10.98
C ARG A 144 -13.56 -10.06 11.83
#